data_AF-A0A6B2H2U7-F1
#
_entry.id   AF-A0A6B2H2U7-F1
#
_cell.length_a   1.000
_cell.length_b   1.000
_cell.length_c   1.000
_cell.angle_alpha   90.00
_cell.angle_beta   90.00
_cell.angle_gamma   90.00
#
_symmetry.space_group_name_H-M   'P 1'
#
loop_
_entity.id
_entity.type
_entity.pdbx_description
1 polymer ?
#
loop_
_entity_poly.entity_id
_entity_poly.type
_entity_poly.pdbx_seq_one_letter_code
_entity_poly.pdbx_strand_id
1 'polypeptide(L)'
;MIKSFYKKLVAGVALFTVELLFVWLLFIACVIVFFYLSSQILQGDELGVDEAAFDFAASIASPGLNKFIQGTTFFASRQFLTPAALLLVAYFVFIKKHRWYSLKVPVVALGSITLNVVLKYFFDRPRPIVPMVEAHGLSFPSGHTMVAASFYGLLIYLVWHNVKQPALRYFLIGFLSVFVIIIGFSRIYLRVHYATDVLAGFAAGFMWVVIGISILRRMERYSRKEITPVLLDETVVKK
;
A
#
# COMPACT_ATOMS: atom_id res chain seq x y z
N MET A 1 -2.49 -30.88 32.37
CA MET A 1 -2.55 -30.67 30.90
C MET A 1 -3.54 -29.58 30.50
N ILE A 2 -4.81 -29.65 30.91
CA ILE A 2 -5.90 -28.70 30.55
C ILE A 2 -5.60 -27.23 30.92
N LYS A 3 -5.03 -26.96 32.11
CA LYS A 3 -4.62 -25.60 32.52
C LYS A 3 -3.53 -24.97 31.63
N SER A 4 -2.67 -25.77 31.01
CA SER A 4 -1.63 -25.30 30.07
C SER A 4 -2.22 -24.97 28.71
N PHE A 5 -3.18 -25.78 28.25
CA PHE A 5 -3.95 -25.51 27.03
C PHE A 5 -4.77 -24.24 27.15
N TYR A 6 -5.53 -24.05 28.24
CA TYR A 6 -6.30 -22.82 28.48
C TYR A 6 -5.42 -21.57 28.57
N LYS A 7 -4.26 -21.64 29.23
CA LYS A 7 -3.32 -20.49 29.25
C LYS A 7 -2.77 -20.17 27.87
N LYS A 8 -2.46 -21.18 27.04
CA LYS A 8 -2.02 -20.98 25.64
C LYS A 8 -3.16 -20.45 24.76
N LEU A 9 -4.39 -20.91 24.97
CA LEU A 9 -5.58 -20.44 24.27
C LEU A 9 -5.88 -18.98 24.63
N VAL A 10 -5.90 -18.64 25.93
CA VAL A 10 -6.11 -17.27 26.42
C VAL A 10 -4.97 -16.36 25.99
N ALA A 11 -3.71 -16.81 26.02
CA ALA A 11 -2.58 -16.04 25.47
C ALA A 11 -2.70 -15.86 23.95
N GLY A 12 -3.20 -16.86 23.22
CA GLY A 12 -3.48 -16.79 21.79
C GLY A 12 -4.62 -15.82 21.46
N VAL A 13 -5.71 -15.83 22.24
CA VAL A 13 -6.83 -14.91 22.11
C VAL A 13 -6.44 -13.48 22.53
N ALA A 14 -5.65 -13.33 23.58
CA ALA A 14 -5.08 -12.03 23.99
C ALA A 14 -4.09 -11.46 22.97
N LEU A 15 -3.53 -12.31 22.10
CA LEU A 15 -2.68 -11.91 20.97
C LEU A 15 -3.50 -11.31 19.81
N PHE A 16 -4.79 -11.62 19.70
CA PHE A 16 -5.71 -10.98 18.76
C PHE A 16 -6.18 -9.64 19.32
N THR A 17 -5.33 -8.63 19.17
CA THR A 17 -5.79 -7.25 19.36
C THR A 17 -6.81 -6.91 18.26
N VAL A 18 -7.74 -6.00 18.56
CA VAL A 18 -8.72 -5.48 17.58
C VAL A 18 -8.01 -4.98 16.32
N GLU A 19 -6.84 -4.37 16.49
CA GLU A 19 -5.96 -3.93 15.40
C GLU A 19 -5.49 -5.09 14.50
N LEU A 20 -5.06 -6.20 15.10
CA LEU A 20 -4.59 -7.36 14.35
C LEU A 20 -5.73 -8.00 13.56
N LEU A 21 -6.91 -8.14 14.19
CA LEU A 21 -8.11 -8.62 13.51
C LEU A 21 -8.50 -7.72 12.33
N PHE A 22 -8.50 -6.40 12.53
CA PHE A 22 -8.79 -5.45 11.46
C PHE A 22 -7.82 -5.58 10.28
N VAL A 23 -6.51 -5.66 10.54
CA VAL A 23 -5.49 -5.82 9.49
C VAL A 23 -5.67 -7.14 8.73
N TRP A 24 -5.97 -8.24 9.42
CA TRP A 24 -6.20 -9.53 8.76
C TRP A 24 -7.48 -9.56 7.94
N LEU A 25 -8.57 -9.00 8.46
CA LEU A 25 -9.84 -8.90 7.72
C LEU A 25 -9.66 -8.04 6.47
N LEU A 26 -8.98 -6.91 6.58
CA LEU A 26 -8.64 -6.06 5.43
C LEU A 26 -7.77 -6.82 4.42
N PHE A 27 -6.74 -7.54 4.89
CA PHE A 27 -5.87 -8.33 4.03
C PHE A 27 -6.64 -9.42 3.28
N ILE A 28 -7.49 -10.18 3.98
CA ILE A 28 -8.34 -11.23 3.38
C ILE A 28 -9.31 -10.62 2.37
N ALA A 29 -9.95 -9.49 2.70
CA ALA A 29 -10.82 -8.78 1.78
C ALA A 29 -10.06 -8.33 0.51
N CYS A 30 -8.85 -7.79 0.65
CA CYS A 30 -8.00 -7.43 -0.49
C CYS A 30 -7.65 -8.66 -1.34
N VAL A 31 -7.30 -9.79 -0.73
CA VAL A 31 -7.02 -11.05 -1.44
C VAL A 31 -8.24 -11.47 -2.25
N ILE A 32 -9.42 -11.54 -1.62
CA ILE A 32 -10.67 -11.93 -2.29
C ILE A 32 -10.99 -11.00 -3.45
N VAL A 33 -10.97 -9.69 -3.22
CA VAL A 33 -11.26 -8.68 -4.25
C VAL A 33 -10.26 -8.77 -5.40
N PHE A 34 -8.96 -8.90 -5.11
CA PHE A 34 -7.94 -8.97 -6.15
C PHE A 34 -8.13 -10.22 -7.03
N PHE A 35 -8.32 -11.40 -6.43
CA PHE A 35 -8.49 -12.64 -7.20
C PHE A 35 -9.82 -12.68 -7.95
N TYR A 36 -10.90 -12.16 -7.36
CA TYR A 36 -12.19 -12.03 -8.03
C TYR A 36 -12.07 -11.11 -9.27
N LEU A 37 -11.50 -9.91 -9.12
CA LEU A 37 -11.35 -9.01 -10.25
C LEU A 37 -10.40 -9.60 -11.30
N SER A 38 -9.29 -10.21 -10.88
CA SER A 38 -8.35 -10.87 -11.78
C SER A 38 -9.00 -11.96 -12.62
N SER A 39 -9.90 -12.77 -12.04
CA SER A 39 -10.58 -13.83 -12.78
C SER A 39 -11.56 -13.28 -13.82
N GLN A 40 -12.25 -12.18 -13.51
CA GLN A 40 -13.14 -11.49 -14.45
C GLN A 40 -12.36 -10.87 -15.62
N ILE A 41 -11.23 -10.23 -15.34
CA ILE A 41 -10.38 -9.65 -16.39
C ILE A 41 -9.83 -10.73 -17.33
N LEU A 42 -9.41 -11.88 -16.80
CA LEU A 42 -8.92 -13.00 -17.62
C LEU A 42 -10.01 -13.66 -18.46
N GLN A 43 -11.27 -13.60 -18.04
CA GLN A 43 -12.42 -14.11 -18.80
C GLN A 43 -12.86 -13.15 -19.91
N GLY A 44 -12.39 -11.89 -19.87
CA GLY A 44 -12.79 -10.85 -20.82
C GLY A 44 -14.16 -10.25 -20.52
N ASP A 45 -14.65 -10.37 -19.29
CA ASP A 45 -15.96 -9.86 -18.89
C ASP A 45 -15.99 -8.32 -18.93
N GLU A 46 -17.01 -7.76 -19.59
CA GLU A 46 -17.33 -6.34 -19.47
C GLU A 46 -18.02 -6.09 -18.14
N LEU A 47 -17.32 -5.40 -17.25
CA LEU A 47 -17.79 -5.15 -15.89
C LEU A 47 -18.59 -3.84 -15.86
N GLY A 48 -19.91 -3.92 -15.70
CA GLY A 48 -20.79 -2.73 -15.65
C GLY A 48 -20.42 -1.70 -14.56
N VAL A 49 -19.64 -2.09 -13.55
CA VAL A 49 -19.07 -1.17 -12.56
C VAL A 49 -18.05 -0.19 -13.18
N ASP A 50 -17.35 -0.59 -14.24
CA ASP A 50 -16.38 0.26 -14.92
C ASP A 50 -17.09 1.39 -15.67
N GLU A 51 -18.17 1.08 -16.39
CA GLU A 51 -19.00 2.07 -17.08
C GLU A 51 -19.72 3.00 -16.10
N ALA A 52 -20.38 2.43 -15.09
CA ALA A 52 -21.08 3.22 -14.07
C ALA A 52 -20.14 4.20 -13.34
N ALA A 53 -18.89 3.81 -13.11
CA ALA A 53 -17.90 4.69 -12.50
C ALA A 53 -17.45 5.81 -13.44
N PHE A 54 -17.34 5.57 -14.75
CA PHE A 54 -17.05 6.61 -15.74
C PHE A 54 -18.21 7.59 -15.91
N ASP A 55 -19.45 7.11 -15.91
CA ASP A 55 -20.64 7.95 -16.00
C ASP A 55 -20.78 8.82 -14.76
N PHE A 56 -20.56 8.25 -13.58
CA PHE A 56 -20.51 9.01 -12.34
C PHE A 56 -19.43 10.10 -12.40
N ALA A 57 -18.20 9.75 -12.81
CA ALA A 57 -17.13 10.72 -12.92
C ALA A 57 -17.44 11.85 -13.92
N ALA A 58 -18.07 11.52 -15.04
CA ALA A 58 -18.50 12.51 -16.04
C ALA A 58 -19.59 13.44 -15.49
N SER A 59 -20.54 12.93 -14.70
CA SER A 59 -21.65 13.73 -14.15
C SER A 59 -21.22 14.82 -13.16
N ILE A 60 -20.09 14.63 -12.48
CA ILE A 60 -19.55 15.61 -11.53
C ILE A 60 -18.45 16.48 -12.14
N ALA A 61 -18.15 16.28 -13.43
CA ALA A 61 -16.98 16.90 -14.05
C ALA A 61 -17.13 18.42 -14.17
N SER A 62 -16.10 19.15 -13.74
CA SER A 62 -16.04 20.61 -13.85
C SER A 62 -14.60 21.11 -14.04
N PRO A 63 -14.37 22.31 -14.61
CA PRO A 63 -13.02 22.85 -14.77
C PRO A 63 -12.24 22.96 -13.46
N GLY A 64 -12.92 23.28 -12.35
CA GLY A 64 -12.32 23.33 -11.01
C GLY A 64 -11.91 21.96 -10.51
N LEU A 65 -12.80 20.97 -10.63
CA LEU A 65 -12.51 19.59 -10.23
C LEU A 65 -11.42 18.97 -11.10
N ASN A 66 -11.40 19.25 -12.41
CA ASN A 66 -10.35 18.78 -13.32
C ASN A 66 -8.95 19.19 -12.83
N LYS A 67 -8.77 20.48 -12.50
CA LYS A 67 -7.49 20.99 -11.99
C LYS A 67 -7.12 20.35 -10.65
N PHE A 68 -8.09 20.22 -9.74
CA PHE A 68 -7.87 19.59 -8.44
C PHE A 68 -7.45 18.11 -8.57
N ILE A 69 -8.11 17.36 -9.43
CA ILE A 69 -7.83 15.94 -9.69
C ILE A 69 -6.46 15.76 -10.36
N GLN A 70 -6.14 16.60 -11.36
CA GLN A 70 -4.82 16.60 -12.00
C GLN A 70 -3.69 16.94 -11.00
N GLY A 71 -3.92 17.91 -10.12
CA GLY A 71 -2.99 18.26 -9.05
C GLY A 71 -2.83 17.13 -8.03
N THR A 72 -3.92 16.44 -7.68
CA THR A 72 -3.88 15.36 -6.69
C THR A 72 -3.17 14.12 -7.22
N THR A 73 -3.41 13.72 -8.48
CA THR A 73 -2.74 12.55 -9.05
C THR A 73 -1.22 12.71 -9.18
N PHE A 74 -0.69 13.94 -9.19
CA PHE A 74 0.74 14.20 -9.18
C PHE A 74 1.44 13.59 -7.96
N PHE A 75 0.80 13.55 -6.80
CA PHE A 75 1.36 12.98 -5.59
C PHE A 75 1.55 11.46 -5.65
N ALA A 76 0.92 10.79 -6.61
CA ALA A 76 1.14 9.37 -6.90
C ALA A 76 2.07 9.13 -8.11
N SER A 77 2.59 10.20 -8.71
CA SER A 77 3.49 10.10 -9.85
C SER A 77 4.88 9.61 -9.44
N ARG A 78 5.61 9.02 -10.38
CA ARG A 78 7.01 8.62 -10.17
C ARG A 78 7.89 9.82 -9.82
N GLN A 79 7.60 10.98 -10.42
CA GLN A 79 8.32 12.24 -10.22
C GLN A 79 8.23 12.74 -8.77
N PHE A 80 7.09 12.53 -8.11
CA PHE A 80 6.93 12.91 -6.70
C PHE A 80 7.38 11.81 -5.75
N LEU A 81 6.94 10.57 -5.96
CA LEU A 81 7.15 9.49 -4.99
C LEU A 81 8.61 9.04 -4.89
N THR A 82 9.38 9.09 -5.98
CA THR A 82 10.80 8.72 -5.95
C THR A 82 11.61 9.63 -5.03
N PRO A 83 11.63 10.97 -5.21
CA PRO A 83 12.34 11.84 -4.29
C PRO A 83 11.74 11.80 -2.88
N ALA A 84 10.41 11.71 -2.72
CA ALA A 84 9.78 11.60 -1.41
C ALA A 84 10.26 10.34 -0.64
N ALA A 85 10.34 9.19 -1.31
CA ALA A 85 10.86 7.96 -0.72
C ALA A 85 12.35 8.09 -0.36
N LEU A 86 13.16 8.68 -1.23
CA LEU A 86 14.59 8.91 -0.95
C LEU A 86 14.79 9.84 0.25
N LEU A 87 14.03 10.93 0.35
CA LEU A 87 14.06 11.84 1.50
C LEU A 87 13.64 11.13 2.78
N LEU A 88 12.63 10.27 2.73
CA LEU A 88 12.19 9.48 3.89
C LEU A 88 13.26 8.47 4.33
N VAL A 89 13.94 7.83 3.38
CA VAL A 89 15.11 6.98 3.67
C VAL A 89 16.21 7.79 4.33
N ALA A 90 16.59 8.93 3.74
CA ALA A 90 17.62 9.81 4.28
C ALA A 90 17.29 10.27 5.70
N TYR A 91 16.04 10.63 5.97
CA TYR A 91 15.56 10.97 7.31
C TYR A 91 15.77 9.84 8.32
N PHE A 92 15.42 8.60 7.97
CA PHE A 92 15.59 7.47 8.87
C PHE A 92 17.05 7.04 9.05
N VAL A 93 17.89 7.20 8.03
CA VAL A 93 19.33 6.89 8.10
C VAL A 93 20.07 7.95 8.92
N PHE A 94 19.93 9.23 8.58
CA PHE A 94 20.80 10.29 9.09
C PHE A 94 20.25 10.98 10.34
N ILE A 95 18.93 11.14 10.47
CA ILE A 95 18.31 11.91 11.55
C ILE A 95 17.84 10.99 12.67
N LYS A 96 16.92 10.07 12.38
CA LYS A 96 16.37 9.16 13.41
C LYS A 96 17.29 7.98 13.72
N LYS A 97 18.26 7.66 12.85
CA LYS A 97 19.17 6.52 12.94
C LYS A 97 18.46 5.17 13.15
N HIS A 98 17.26 5.03 12.58
CA HIS A 98 16.40 3.85 12.76
C HIS A 98 16.58 2.87 11.60
N ARG A 99 17.60 2.02 11.69
CA ARG A 99 18.10 1.14 10.60
C ARG A 99 17.04 0.28 9.91
N TRP A 100 16.02 -0.18 10.64
CA TRP A 100 14.96 -1.01 10.05
C TRP A 100 13.90 -0.20 9.29
N TYR A 101 13.68 1.08 9.64
CA TYR A 101 12.77 1.94 8.88
C TYR A 101 13.39 2.37 7.55
N SER A 102 14.71 2.60 7.50
CA SER A 102 15.42 2.86 6.25
C SER A 102 15.40 1.67 5.28
N LEU A 103 15.17 0.44 5.75
CA LEU A 103 14.98 -0.75 4.89
C LEU A 103 13.52 -0.95 4.46
N LYS A 104 12.55 -0.63 5.34
CA LYS A 104 11.11 -0.77 5.03
C LYS A 104 10.69 0.10 3.84
N VAL A 105 11.17 1.34 3.78
CA VAL A 105 10.81 2.29 2.71
C VAL A 105 11.17 1.78 1.30
N PRO A 106 12.44 1.43 0.99
CA PRO A 106 12.80 0.98 -0.35
C PRO A 106 12.18 -0.38 -0.69
N VAL A 107 12.06 -1.30 0.26
CA VAL A 107 11.44 -2.62 0.01
C VAL A 107 9.97 -2.47 -0.39
N VAL A 108 9.21 -1.65 0.34
CA VAL A 108 7.80 -1.41 0.02
C VAL A 108 7.67 -0.66 -1.31
N ALA A 109 8.44 0.42 -1.51
CA ALA A 109 8.34 1.24 -2.72
C ALA A 109 8.80 0.50 -3.98
N LEU A 110 10.02 -0.04 -4.00
CA LEU A 110 10.57 -0.75 -5.16
C LEU A 110 9.80 -2.04 -5.43
N GLY A 111 9.47 -2.78 -4.38
CA GLY A 111 8.71 -4.02 -4.51
C GLY A 111 7.31 -3.80 -5.07
N SER A 112 6.62 -2.72 -4.67
CA SER A 112 5.31 -2.38 -5.24
C SER A 112 5.40 -2.02 -6.72
N ILE A 113 6.45 -1.31 -7.14
CA ILE A 113 6.67 -0.97 -8.55
C ILE A 113 6.94 -2.24 -9.35
N THR A 114 7.86 -3.09 -8.88
CA THR A 114 8.19 -4.35 -9.55
C THR A 114 6.97 -5.26 -9.68
N LEU A 115 6.20 -5.44 -8.59
CA LEU A 115 4.99 -6.24 -8.61
C LEU A 115 3.96 -5.66 -9.58
N ASN A 116 3.77 -4.34 -9.63
CA ASN A 116 2.86 -3.72 -10.59
C ASN A 116 3.25 -4.02 -12.04
N VAL A 117 4.55 -3.92 -12.36
CA VAL A 117 5.06 -4.18 -13.70
C VAL A 117 4.83 -5.65 -14.09
N VAL A 118 5.13 -6.59 -13.19
CA VAL A 118 4.90 -8.03 -13.43
C VAL A 118 3.43 -8.31 -13.67
N LEU A 119 2.54 -7.79 -12.82
CA LEU A 119 1.11 -7.99 -12.96
C LEU A 119 0.59 -7.39 -14.27
N LYS A 120 1.10 -6.22 -14.68
CA LYS A 120 0.72 -5.60 -15.95
C LYS A 120 0.97 -6.51 -17.14
N TYR A 121 2.19 -7.02 -17.27
CA TYR A 121 2.53 -7.93 -18.37
C TYR A 121 1.80 -9.28 -18.29
N PHE A 122 1.42 -9.72 -17.09
CA PHE A 122 0.65 -10.95 -16.92
C PHE A 122 -0.79 -10.83 -17.41
N PHE A 123 -1.47 -9.72 -17.11
CA PHE A 123 -2.88 -9.54 -17.48
C PHE A 123 -3.09 -8.89 -18.84
N ASP A 124 -2.10 -8.15 -19.36
CA ASP A 124 -2.12 -7.52 -20.68
C ASP A 124 -3.39 -6.73 -21.03
N ARG A 125 -4.04 -6.15 -20.00
CA ARG A 125 -5.32 -5.45 -20.20
C ARG A 125 -5.11 -4.11 -20.92
N PRO A 126 -5.80 -3.85 -22.05
CA PRO A 126 -5.76 -2.55 -22.71
C PRO A 126 -6.41 -1.45 -21.86
N ARG A 127 -6.06 -0.19 -22.12
CA ARG A 127 -6.62 0.98 -21.40
C ARG A 127 -7.99 1.38 -21.95
N PRO A 128 -8.77 2.17 -21.19
CA PRO A 128 -9.97 2.82 -21.70
C PRO A 128 -9.68 3.70 -22.93
N ILE A 129 -10.66 3.77 -23.83
CA ILE A 129 -10.60 4.58 -25.04
C ILE A 129 -10.90 6.05 -24.67
N VAL A 130 -10.17 7.00 -25.26
CA VAL A 130 -10.30 8.46 -25.04
C VAL A 130 -9.89 8.94 -23.63
N PRO A 131 -8.61 8.83 -23.24
CA PRO A 131 -8.14 9.34 -21.96
C PRO A 131 -8.08 10.88 -21.93
N MET A 132 -8.35 11.50 -20.77
CA MET A 132 -8.25 12.96 -20.60
C MET A 132 -6.82 13.46 -20.45
N VAL A 133 -5.87 12.56 -20.17
CA VAL A 133 -4.43 12.83 -20.07
C VAL A 133 -3.66 11.69 -20.70
N GLU A 134 -2.50 11.97 -21.29
CA GLU A 134 -1.68 10.93 -21.90
C GLU A 134 -1.25 9.87 -20.87
N ALA A 135 -1.48 8.61 -21.21
CA ALA A 135 -1.07 7.47 -20.41
C ALA A 135 -0.64 6.32 -21.33
N HIS A 136 0.60 5.87 -21.16
CA HIS A 136 1.16 4.76 -21.94
C HIS A 136 1.12 3.43 -21.17
N GLY A 137 1.25 2.33 -21.92
CA GLY A 137 1.33 0.97 -21.39
C GLY A 137 -0.02 0.40 -20.90
N LEU A 138 0.06 -0.73 -20.21
CA LEU A 138 -1.09 -1.56 -19.83
C LEU A 138 -1.92 -0.99 -18.68
N SER A 139 -3.19 -1.40 -18.57
CA SER A 139 -4.13 -0.83 -17.61
C SER A 139 -4.11 -1.53 -16.24
N PHE A 140 -4.22 -2.86 -16.22
CA PHE A 140 -4.46 -3.61 -14.99
C PHE A 140 -3.18 -4.12 -14.32
N PRO A 141 -3.01 -3.98 -12.99
CA PRO A 141 -3.74 -3.07 -12.10
C PRO A 141 -3.19 -1.64 -12.20
N SER A 142 -3.95 -0.66 -11.72
CA SER A 142 -3.56 0.76 -11.74
C SER A 142 -2.28 0.99 -10.94
N GLY A 143 -1.23 1.45 -11.63
CA GLY A 143 0.08 1.71 -11.03
C GLY A 143 0.08 2.88 -10.05
N HIS A 144 -0.60 3.98 -10.39
CA HIS A 144 -0.72 5.12 -9.46
C HIS A 144 -1.45 4.71 -8.19
N THR A 145 -2.53 3.93 -8.33
CA THR A 145 -3.30 3.47 -7.18
C THR A 145 -2.50 2.50 -6.32
N MET A 146 -1.85 1.51 -6.93
CA MET A 146 -1.08 0.49 -6.22
C MET A 146 0.12 1.10 -5.48
N VAL A 147 0.90 1.95 -6.15
CA VAL A 147 2.06 2.59 -5.52
C VAL A 147 1.61 3.57 -4.44
N ALA A 148 0.53 4.34 -4.64
CA ALA A 148 -0.02 5.21 -3.61
C ALA A 148 -0.50 4.42 -2.39
N ALA A 149 -1.32 3.38 -2.58
CA ALA A 149 -1.77 2.50 -1.51
C ALA A 149 -0.58 1.93 -0.74
N SER A 150 0.50 1.56 -1.44
CA SER A 150 1.68 1.01 -0.79
C SER A 150 2.48 2.04 0.03
N PHE A 151 2.78 3.20 -0.58
CA PHE A 151 3.61 4.23 0.02
C PHE A 151 2.89 4.96 1.16
N TYR A 152 1.65 5.40 0.93
CA TYR A 152 0.86 6.06 1.98
C TYR A 152 0.40 5.06 3.04
N GLY A 153 0.19 3.78 2.69
CA GLY A 153 -0.01 2.72 3.68
C GLY A 153 1.19 2.54 4.61
N LEU A 154 2.42 2.64 4.07
CA LEU A 154 3.64 2.69 4.89
C LEU A 154 3.67 3.95 5.77
N LEU A 155 3.27 5.12 5.26
CA LEU A 155 3.19 6.34 6.08
C LEU A 155 2.16 6.19 7.22
N ILE A 156 1.00 5.59 6.96
CA ILE A 156 -0.01 5.26 7.98
C ILE A 156 0.60 4.37 9.06
N TYR A 157 1.33 3.33 8.67
CA TYR A 157 2.06 2.49 9.61
C TYR A 157 3.08 3.28 10.45
N LEU A 158 3.86 4.17 9.83
CA LEU A 158 4.82 5.01 10.54
C LEU A 158 4.13 5.99 11.50
N VAL A 159 3.02 6.60 11.09
CA VAL A 159 2.21 7.48 11.94
C VAL A 159 1.68 6.72 13.15
N TRP A 160 1.15 5.50 12.94
CA TRP A 160 0.62 4.65 14.01
C TRP A 160 1.65 4.40 15.12
N HIS A 161 2.91 4.13 14.73
CA HIS A 161 3.97 3.73 15.66
C HIS A 161 4.76 4.91 16.25
N ASN A 162 4.78 6.07 15.61
CA ASN A 162 5.65 7.18 16.01
C ASN A 162 4.90 8.42 16.55
N VAL A 163 3.61 8.59 16.23
CA VAL A 163 2.82 9.74 16.71
C VAL A 163 2.15 9.38 18.03
N LYS A 164 2.59 10.03 19.12
CA LYS A 164 2.10 9.76 20.48
C LYS A 164 0.74 10.40 20.77
N GLN A 165 0.45 11.56 20.17
CA GLN A 165 -0.80 12.28 20.39
C GLN A 165 -1.96 11.62 19.63
N PRO A 166 -3.00 11.09 20.30
CA PRO A 166 -4.04 10.30 19.63
C PRO A 166 -4.83 11.08 18.58
N ALA A 167 -5.22 12.33 18.88
CA ALA A 167 -5.99 13.17 17.97
C ALA A 167 -5.24 13.42 16.65
N LEU A 168 -3.97 13.82 16.74
CA LEU A 168 -3.11 14.03 15.57
C LEU A 168 -2.90 12.72 14.81
N ARG A 169 -2.66 11.61 15.51
CA ARG A 169 -2.48 10.28 14.90
C ARG A 169 -3.69 9.89 14.06
N TYR A 170 -4.91 9.96 14.61
CA TYR A 170 -6.12 9.60 13.89
C TYR A 170 -6.44 10.57 12.76
N PHE A 171 -6.20 11.87 12.95
CA PHE A 171 -6.33 12.86 11.89
C PHE A 171 -5.42 12.54 10.70
N LEU A 172 -4.13 12.30 10.95
CA LEU A 172 -3.16 11.97 9.89
C LEU A 172 -3.52 10.66 9.17
N ILE A 173 -3.95 9.63 9.91
CA ILE A 173 -4.36 8.36 9.31
C ILE A 173 -5.61 8.54 8.45
N GLY A 174 -6.62 9.27 8.95
CA GLY A 174 -7.83 9.58 8.20
C GLY A 174 -7.51 10.37 6.94
N PHE A 175 -6.70 11.41 7.06
CA PHE A 175 -6.25 12.23 5.94
C PHE A 175 -5.53 11.39 4.88
N LEU A 176 -4.53 10.59 5.27
CA LEU A 176 -3.79 9.74 4.34
C LEU A 176 -4.69 8.69 3.66
N SER A 177 -5.65 8.12 4.40
CA SER A 177 -6.58 7.13 3.87
C SER A 177 -7.51 7.75 2.82
N VAL A 178 -8.10 8.91 3.13
CA VAL A 178 -8.93 9.67 2.18
C VAL A 178 -8.10 10.10 0.97
N PHE A 179 -6.86 10.54 1.17
CA PHE A 179 -5.99 10.97 0.10
C PHE A 179 -5.68 9.84 -0.90
N VAL A 180 -5.42 8.64 -0.40
CA VAL A 180 -5.24 7.43 -1.22
C VAL A 180 -6.49 7.10 -2.04
N ILE A 181 -7.69 7.24 -1.44
CA ILE A 181 -8.96 7.04 -2.14
C ILE A 181 -9.14 8.07 -3.27
N ILE A 182 -8.86 9.35 -2.99
CA ILE A 182 -8.93 10.42 -4.01
C ILE A 182 -7.96 10.16 -5.15
N ILE A 183 -6.74 9.69 -4.85
CA ILE A 183 -5.76 9.29 -5.88
C ILE A 183 -6.33 8.15 -6.74
N GLY A 184 -6.94 7.13 -6.17
CA GLY A 184 -7.56 6.07 -6.97
C GLY A 184 -8.69 6.61 -7.86
N PHE A 185 -9.59 7.40 -7.27
CA PHE A 185 -10.69 8.05 -7.98
C PHE A 185 -10.19 8.92 -9.15
N SER A 186 -9.07 9.64 -8.95
CA SER A 186 -8.46 10.46 -10.01
C SER A 186 -8.18 9.68 -11.29
N ARG A 187 -7.85 8.39 -11.18
CA ARG A 187 -7.50 7.54 -12.33
C ARG A 187 -8.72 7.11 -13.14
N ILE A 188 -9.86 6.95 -12.46
CA ILE A 188 -11.16 6.71 -13.09
C ILE A 188 -11.64 8.00 -13.74
N TYR A 189 -11.58 9.10 -12.99
CA TYR A 189 -12.02 10.42 -13.44
C TYR A 189 -11.31 10.89 -14.71
N LEU A 190 -9.99 10.68 -14.77
CA LEU A 190 -9.18 11.04 -15.95
C LEU A 190 -9.30 10.03 -17.10
N ARG A 191 -10.15 8.99 -16.98
CA ARG A 191 -10.37 7.92 -17.97
C ARG A 191 -9.09 7.21 -18.42
N VAL A 192 -8.15 7.05 -17.50
CA VAL A 192 -6.86 6.39 -17.77
C VAL A 192 -6.80 4.97 -17.23
N HIS A 193 -7.71 4.63 -16.33
CA HIS A 193 -7.88 3.30 -15.74
C HIS A 193 -9.37 3.03 -15.50
N TYR A 194 -9.75 1.78 -15.63
CA TYR A 194 -11.06 1.28 -15.23
C TYR A 194 -11.20 1.27 -13.70
N ALA A 195 -12.43 1.27 -13.18
CA ALA A 195 -12.66 1.21 -11.73
C ALA A 195 -12.09 -0.07 -11.12
N THR A 196 -12.20 -1.17 -11.85
CA THR A 196 -11.67 -2.48 -11.50
C THR A 196 -10.14 -2.50 -11.44
N ASP A 197 -9.44 -1.77 -12.34
CA ASP A 197 -7.98 -1.59 -12.26
C ASP A 197 -7.57 -0.87 -10.96
N VAL A 198 -8.39 0.10 -10.54
CA VAL A 198 -8.16 0.91 -9.33
C VAL A 198 -8.42 0.07 -8.08
N LEU A 199 -9.52 -0.68 -8.03
CA LEU A 199 -9.83 -1.58 -6.91
C LEU A 199 -8.76 -2.67 -6.76
N ALA A 200 -8.33 -3.29 -7.86
CA ALA A 200 -7.24 -4.26 -7.86
C ALA A 200 -5.91 -3.60 -7.45
N GLY A 201 -5.66 -2.35 -7.87
CA GLY A 201 -4.51 -1.57 -7.45
C GLY A 201 -4.49 -1.33 -5.93
N PHE A 202 -5.62 -0.94 -5.33
CA PHE A 202 -5.73 -0.82 -3.87
C PHE A 202 -5.45 -2.15 -3.18
N ALA A 203 -6.11 -3.22 -3.64
CA ALA A 203 -5.97 -4.54 -3.04
C ALA A 203 -4.52 -5.04 -3.07
N ALA A 204 -3.88 -5.01 -4.24
CA ALA A 204 -2.48 -5.43 -4.40
C ALA A 204 -1.52 -4.54 -3.59
N GLY A 205 -1.74 -3.23 -3.56
CA GLY A 205 -0.91 -2.29 -2.81
C GLY A 205 -0.99 -2.50 -1.30
N PHE A 206 -2.19 -2.67 -0.74
CA PHE A 206 -2.38 -2.95 0.68
C PHE A 206 -1.83 -4.34 1.07
N MET A 207 -2.06 -5.37 0.25
CA MET A 207 -1.47 -6.69 0.44
C MET A 207 0.05 -6.60 0.52
N TRP A 208 0.67 -5.87 -0.42
CA TRP A 208 2.12 -5.70 -0.47
C TRP A 208 2.67 -5.05 0.80
N VAL A 209 2.01 -4.00 1.31
CA VAL A 209 2.42 -3.33 2.56
C VAL A 209 2.31 -4.26 3.75
N VAL A 210 1.18 -4.95 3.90
CA VAL A 210 0.96 -5.87 5.02
C VAL A 210 2.02 -6.98 5.01
N ILE A 211 2.28 -7.59 3.86
CA ILE A 211 3.30 -8.64 3.70
C ILE A 211 4.70 -8.08 3.98
N GLY A 212 5.07 -7.00 3.29
CA GLY A 212 6.41 -6.40 3.38
C GLY A 212 6.74 -5.96 4.81
N ILE A 213 5.82 -5.26 5.48
CA ILE A 213 6.00 -4.84 6.87
C ILE A 213 6.06 -6.06 7.80
N SER A 214 5.20 -7.06 7.61
CA SER A 214 5.18 -8.26 8.47
C SER A 214 6.48 -9.05 8.39
N ILE A 215 7.00 -9.26 7.17
CA ILE A 215 8.28 -9.93 6.92
C ILE A 215 9.42 -9.12 7.57
N LEU A 216 9.49 -7.82 7.30
CA LEU A 216 10.57 -6.97 7.84
C LEU A 216 10.52 -6.84 9.36
N ARG A 217 9.33 -6.80 9.97
CA ARG A 217 9.18 -6.85 11.44
C ARG A 217 9.61 -8.21 12.01
N ARG A 218 9.43 -9.30 11.28
CA ARG A 218 9.90 -10.63 11.70
C ARG A 218 11.43 -10.69 11.62
N MET A 219 12.02 -10.20 10.54
CA MET A 219 13.48 -10.09 10.39
C MET A 219 14.11 -9.18 11.45
N GLU A 220 13.49 -8.03 11.74
CA GLU A 220 13.92 -7.10 12.79
C GLU A 220 13.96 -7.77 14.17
N ARG A 221 12.90 -8.52 14.52
CA ARG A 221 12.84 -9.27 15.78
C ARG A 221 13.87 -10.39 15.85
N TYR A 222 14.08 -11.12 14.75
CA TYR A 222 15.06 -12.20 14.68
C TYR A 222 16.49 -11.66 14.81
N SER A 223 16.83 -10.61 14.04
CA SER A 223 18.15 -9.97 14.09
C SER A 223 18.48 -9.44 15.48
N ARG A 224 17.52 -8.81 16.17
CA ARG A 224 17.73 -8.29 17.53
C ARG A 224 17.94 -9.39 18.58
N LYS A 225 17.30 -10.55 18.41
CA LYS A 225 17.37 -11.66 19.37
C LYS A 225 18.58 -12.57 19.16
N GLU A 226 18.88 -12.91 17.92
CA GLU A 226 19.85 -13.96 17.61
C GLU A 226 21.18 -13.41 17.07
N ILE A 227 21.14 -12.33 16.28
CA ILE A 227 22.33 -11.84 15.55
C ILE A 227 23.07 -10.77 16.35
N THR A 228 22.34 -9.77 16.88
CA THR A 228 22.96 -8.66 17.62
C THR A 228 23.76 -9.11 18.84
N PRO A 229 23.29 -10.06 19.67
CA PRO A 229 24.08 -10.52 20.82
C PRO A 229 25.39 -11.20 20.42
N VAL A 230 25.37 -12.08 19.40
CA VAL A 230 26.57 -12.79 18.91
C VAL A 230 27.62 -11.81 18.37
N LEU A 231 27.20 -10.81 17.59
CA LEU A 231 28.11 -9.80 17.05
C LEU A 231 28.76 -8.96 18.16
N LEU A 232 28.01 -8.66 19.23
CA LEU A 232 28.53 -7.90 20.37
C LEU A 232 29.49 -8.76 21.20
N ASP A 233 29.20 -10.04 21.41
CA ASP A 233 30.08 -10.97 22.13
C ASP A 233 31.42 -11.15 21.39
N GLU A 234 31.41 -11.35 20.06
CA GLU A 234 32.64 -11.44 19.27
C GLU A 234 33.47 -10.15 19.28
N THR A 235 32.84 -8.98 19.39
CA THR A 235 33.56 -7.70 19.51
C THR A 235 34.13 -7.45 20.89
N VAL A 236 33.57 -8.06 21.95
CA VAL A 236 34.10 -8.01 23.31
C VAL A 236 35.28 -8.97 23.48
N VAL A 237 35.24 -10.16 22.87
CA VAL A 237 36.33 -11.14 22.91
C VAL A 237 37.57 -10.69 22.12
N LYS A 238 37.40 -9.81 21.13
CA LYS A 238 38.50 -9.26 20.30
C LYS A 238 39.11 -7.95 20.84
N LYS A 239 38.72 -7.48 22.03
CA LYS A 239 39.35 -6.34 22.72
C LYS A 239 40.07 -6.80 23.97
#